data_AF-A0A7S1ESD2-F1
#
_entry.id   AF-A0A7S1ESD2-F1
#
_cell.length_a   1.000
_cell.length_b   1.000
_cell.length_c   1.000
_cell.angle_alpha   90.00
_cell.angle_beta   90.00
_cell.angle_gamma   90.00
#
_symmetry.space_group_name_H-M   'P 1'
#
loop_
_entity.id
_entity.type
_entity.pdbx_description
1 polymer ?
#
loop_
_entity_poly.entity_id
_entity_poly.type
_entity_poly.pdbx_seq_one_letter_code
_entity_poly.pdbx_strand_id
1 'polypeptide(L)'
;HDQANHGESSACVRVIRVEGETSWILSRAYNLGMRLARYNSILRLDCDHAVSAKVVDVHPLSKDLFYSGDYNIARNPNEVHLNGAMFIRRADFWKVSGYDERIQTYGWDDEDLYLRLSSHARLQRKPLNYSLIAHIPHTDEARAQKGVRFVQVQVDFNRLLLEKLPFWGSTSTQASAYNFEIGPGTAIARAQFAPSALSDIVGAQVRSDAWNLAIGRRLHDEYQVPWDMFSNMETPMKELLLDQLDRLDEHHHNTQESSHRPPRVLIAHVQHGLGNRLRALGSALAFANSTRRALLVVWEPDRHCGARFDELFELSYFAVSSKFVPVWPFAGASGWDKAWDNIDFYNYMEMEGHNAQKGQVIRDVPGKHLYFKSAYVLEVADKQLTFWEKDSAMLQTLVPIPMVREQLKLAMDQGLGSMVGVHIRSRSLQEDIKSVQDFSKEYGAEGAKTMDYWRKMSSPNTFIHRMQQLEKQSSDVKFYVSADKYEVLESMRNLFPGKILSSPERCEDRDSKCVVWALLDLLCLSKTRKLLGSNWSSFTEAAQRLGVSSSEIAGQDFFPSDYQGKADTFQHTKLDESTKQGSSTPSKHQQMSMHLSF
;
A
#
# COMPACT_ATOMS: atom_id res chain seq x y z
N HIS A 1 35.59 17.80 -9.28
CA HIS A 1 36.68 18.73 -9.60
C HIS A 1 37.65 17.98 -10.50
N ASP A 2 37.46 18.12 -11.82
CA ASP A 2 38.44 17.97 -12.90
C ASP A 2 37.67 18.15 -14.22
N GLN A 3 37.21 19.38 -14.42
CA GLN A 3 36.81 19.87 -15.74
C GLN A 3 37.94 20.78 -16.22
N ALA A 4 38.94 20.20 -16.86
CA ALA A 4 39.94 20.95 -17.61
C ALA A 4 40.50 20.09 -18.74
N ASN A 5 40.29 20.56 -19.98
CA ASN A 5 41.09 20.27 -21.17
C ASN A 5 41.21 18.82 -21.67
N HIS A 6 40.16 18.31 -22.32
CA HIS A 6 40.33 17.34 -23.41
C HIS A 6 39.47 17.74 -24.62
N GLY A 7 39.89 18.83 -25.26
CA GLY A 7 39.38 19.30 -26.56
C GLY A 7 40.28 18.92 -27.73
N GLU A 8 41.13 17.91 -27.60
CA GLU A 8 41.92 17.40 -28.72
C GLU A 8 41.23 16.16 -29.30
N SER A 9 40.55 16.34 -30.44
CA SER A 9 40.10 15.23 -31.26
C SER A 9 41.33 14.43 -31.71
N SER A 10 41.58 13.28 -31.11
CA SER A 10 42.42 12.27 -31.78
C SER A 10 41.77 11.97 -33.14
N ALA A 11 42.56 11.68 -34.18
CA ALA A 11 42.04 11.38 -35.52
C ALA A 11 41.00 10.23 -35.55
N CYS A 12 40.91 9.45 -34.45
CA CYS A 12 40.04 8.30 -34.27
C CYS A 12 38.74 8.59 -33.50
N VAL A 13 38.61 9.74 -32.81
CA VAL A 13 37.42 10.07 -32.00
C VAL A 13 36.70 11.27 -32.60
N ARG A 14 35.42 11.09 -32.94
CA ARG A 14 34.54 12.16 -33.43
C ARG A 14 33.49 12.44 -32.37
N VAL A 15 33.52 13.64 -31.81
CA VAL A 15 32.50 14.13 -30.87
C VAL A 15 31.48 14.96 -31.64
N ILE A 16 30.20 14.65 -31.44
CA ILE A 16 29.07 15.38 -32.02
C ILE A 16 28.31 16.03 -30.87
N ARG A 17 28.16 17.35 -30.92
CA ARG A 17 27.36 18.10 -29.94
C ARG A 17 25.97 18.29 -30.52
N VAL A 18 24.95 17.80 -29.83
CA VAL A 18 23.55 18.05 -30.19
C VAL A 18 23.03 19.23 -29.35
N GLU A 19 22.59 20.29 -30.01
CA GLU A 19 22.07 21.49 -29.33
C GLU A 19 20.55 21.60 -29.44
N GLY A 20 19.94 22.27 -28.47
CA GLY A 20 18.49 22.49 -28.41
C GLY A 20 17.70 21.35 -27.77
N GLU A 21 18.35 20.26 -27.38
CA GLU A 21 17.74 19.14 -26.68
C GLU A 21 17.72 19.39 -25.16
N THR A 22 16.56 19.25 -24.54
CA THR A 22 16.37 19.45 -23.09
C THR A 22 16.48 18.15 -22.29
N SER A 23 16.48 17.01 -22.97
CA SER A 23 16.56 15.68 -22.37
C SER A 23 17.42 14.73 -23.22
N TRP A 24 18.03 13.75 -22.56
CA TRP A 24 18.73 12.66 -23.24
C TRP A 24 17.73 11.62 -23.74
N ILE A 25 17.70 11.40 -25.07
CA ILE A 25 16.85 10.40 -25.72
C ILE A 25 17.74 9.40 -26.46
N LEU A 26 17.83 8.21 -25.89
CA LEU A 26 18.74 7.15 -26.31
C LEU A 26 18.54 6.76 -27.78
N SER A 27 17.29 6.46 -28.17
CA SER A 27 16.93 6.01 -29.52
C SER A 27 17.38 6.99 -30.60
N ARG A 28 17.15 8.29 -30.38
CA ARG A 28 17.59 9.38 -31.27
C ARG A 28 19.12 9.52 -31.32
N ALA A 29 19.77 9.46 -30.17
CA ALA A 29 21.22 9.58 -30.07
C ALA A 29 21.94 8.44 -30.82
N TYR A 30 21.47 7.20 -30.68
CA TYR A 30 22.07 6.06 -31.38
C TYR A 30 21.75 6.04 -32.86
N ASN A 31 20.54 6.41 -33.28
CA ASN A 31 20.26 6.58 -34.71
C ASN A 31 21.18 7.63 -35.34
N LEU A 32 21.40 8.76 -34.66
CA LEU A 32 22.34 9.79 -35.11
C LEU A 32 23.78 9.25 -35.18
N GLY A 33 24.24 8.54 -34.15
CA GLY A 33 25.54 7.89 -34.12
C GLY A 33 25.74 6.91 -35.29
N MET A 34 24.75 6.06 -35.55
CA MET A 34 24.75 5.10 -36.66
C MET A 34 24.78 5.77 -38.04
N ARG A 35 24.15 6.95 -38.20
CA ARG A 35 24.22 7.73 -39.45
C ARG A 35 25.61 8.31 -39.68
N LEU A 36 26.28 8.74 -38.61
CA LEU A 36 27.58 9.42 -38.68
C LEU A 36 28.78 8.45 -38.64
N ALA A 37 28.54 7.18 -38.30
CA ALA A 37 29.54 6.12 -38.32
C ALA A 37 30.12 5.92 -39.73
N ARG A 38 31.46 5.84 -39.82
CA ARG A 38 32.19 5.73 -41.10
C ARG A 38 32.21 4.31 -41.66
N TYR A 39 32.32 3.31 -40.78
CA TYR A 39 32.52 1.91 -41.16
C TYR A 39 31.19 1.16 -41.30
N ASN A 40 31.21 0.09 -42.09
CA ASN A 40 30.04 -0.76 -42.31
C ASN A 40 29.81 -1.78 -41.20
N SER A 41 30.83 -2.16 -40.44
CA SER A 41 30.70 -3.02 -39.26
C SER A 41 30.74 -2.12 -38.03
N ILE A 42 29.69 -2.15 -37.21
CA ILE A 42 29.52 -1.24 -36.07
C ILE A 42 29.30 -2.05 -34.81
N LEU A 43 30.18 -1.82 -33.82
CA LEU A 43 29.99 -2.25 -32.44
C LEU A 43 29.47 -1.06 -31.63
N ARG A 44 28.22 -1.13 -31.18
CA ARG A 44 27.59 -0.17 -30.27
C ARG A 44 27.78 -0.65 -28.84
N LEU A 45 28.20 0.27 -27.97
CA LEU A 45 28.51 0.06 -26.56
C LEU A 45 28.01 1.28 -25.77
N ASP A 46 27.57 1.07 -24.53
CA ASP A 46 27.36 2.19 -23.60
C ASP A 46 28.70 2.63 -23.01
N CYS A 47 28.73 3.84 -22.43
CA CYS A 47 29.95 4.43 -21.88
C CYS A 47 30.49 3.69 -20.63
N ASP A 48 29.67 2.83 -20.03
CA ASP A 48 29.98 1.96 -18.89
C ASP A 48 30.46 0.55 -19.32
N HIS A 49 30.70 0.31 -20.61
CA HIS A 49 31.22 -0.98 -21.09
C HIS A 49 32.74 -0.97 -21.20
N ALA A 50 33.37 -2.00 -20.62
CA ALA A 50 34.75 -2.37 -20.88
C ALA A 50 34.79 -3.50 -21.92
N VAL A 51 35.62 -3.35 -22.97
CA VAL A 51 35.64 -4.27 -24.11
C VAL A 51 37.05 -4.75 -24.46
N SER A 52 37.17 -6.03 -24.77
CA SER A 52 38.41 -6.65 -25.23
C SER A 52 38.66 -6.34 -26.71
N ALA A 53 39.93 -6.12 -27.07
CA ALA A 53 40.34 -5.92 -28.46
C ALA A 53 39.97 -7.11 -29.39
N LYS A 54 39.79 -8.31 -28.83
CA LYS A 54 39.43 -9.53 -29.57
C LYS A 54 37.92 -9.65 -29.88
N VAL A 55 37.09 -8.74 -29.36
CA VAL A 55 35.63 -8.86 -29.50
C VAL A 55 35.21 -8.91 -30.97
N VAL A 56 35.85 -8.13 -31.84
CA VAL A 56 35.49 -8.09 -33.27
C VAL A 56 35.89 -9.40 -33.97
N ASP A 57 37.06 -9.94 -33.66
CA ASP A 57 37.60 -11.14 -34.30
C ASP A 57 36.79 -12.40 -33.97
N VAL A 58 36.25 -12.48 -32.74
CA VAL A 58 35.48 -13.64 -32.25
C VAL A 58 34.02 -13.62 -32.73
N HIS A 59 33.54 -12.50 -33.27
CA HIS A 59 32.15 -12.33 -33.72
C HIS A 59 32.08 -11.98 -35.23
N PRO A 60 32.40 -12.91 -36.14
CA PRO A 60 32.40 -12.63 -37.57
C PRO A 60 31.00 -12.28 -38.09
N LEU A 61 30.83 -11.05 -38.60
CA LEU A 61 29.58 -10.61 -39.22
C LEU A 61 29.39 -11.27 -40.59
N SER A 62 28.14 -11.64 -40.88
CA SER A 62 27.70 -12.12 -42.20
C SER A 62 26.47 -11.36 -42.67
N LYS A 63 25.92 -11.70 -43.84
CA LYS A 63 24.77 -10.97 -44.38
C LYS A 63 23.47 -11.17 -43.61
N ASP A 64 23.38 -12.27 -42.86
CA ASP A 64 22.16 -12.77 -42.26
C ASP A 64 22.27 -12.87 -40.74
N LEU A 65 23.25 -12.20 -40.13
CA LEU A 65 23.61 -12.35 -38.72
C LEU A 65 24.00 -11.01 -38.09
N PHE A 66 23.56 -10.81 -36.85
CA PHE A 66 24.13 -9.81 -35.94
C PHE A 66 24.37 -10.41 -34.56
N TYR A 67 25.20 -9.76 -33.77
CA TYR A 67 25.43 -10.12 -32.38
C TYR A 67 24.88 -9.05 -31.44
N SER A 68 24.38 -9.46 -30.28
CA SER A 68 23.88 -8.55 -29.25
C SER A 68 24.17 -9.09 -27.85
N GLY A 69 24.03 -8.24 -26.84
CA GLY A 69 23.72 -8.71 -25.51
C GLY A 69 22.40 -9.50 -25.49
N ASP A 70 22.25 -10.35 -24.50
CA ASP A 70 21.04 -11.09 -24.20
C ASP A 70 20.99 -11.31 -22.68
N TYR A 71 20.09 -10.57 -22.02
CA TYR A 71 19.94 -10.64 -20.57
C TYR A 71 19.59 -12.05 -20.07
N ASN A 72 19.02 -12.92 -20.91
CA ASN A 72 18.62 -14.28 -20.52
C ASN A 72 19.82 -15.23 -20.30
N ILE A 73 21.00 -14.90 -20.86
CA ILE A 73 22.22 -15.69 -20.69
C ILE A 73 23.20 -15.09 -19.69
N ALA A 74 22.79 -14.03 -18.98
CA ALA A 74 23.61 -13.39 -17.95
C ALA A 74 24.01 -14.41 -16.87
N ARG A 75 25.31 -14.47 -16.56
CA ARG A 75 25.88 -15.42 -15.59
C ARG A 75 25.83 -14.89 -14.17
N ASN A 76 25.59 -13.59 -14.01
CA ASN A 76 25.49 -12.89 -12.73
C ASN A 76 24.62 -11.63 -12.89
N PRO A 77 24.16 -11.01 -11.78
CA PRO A 77 23.27 -9.85 -11.83
C PRO A 77 23.84 -8.64 -12.59
N ASN A 78 25.16 -8.47 -12.66
CA ASN A 78 25.76 -7.33 -13.36
C ASN A 78 25.76 -7.50 -14.89
N GLU A 79 25.71 -8.74 -15.39
CA GLU A 79 25.75 -9.02 -16.83
C GLU A 79 24.44 -8.71 -17.56
N VAL A 80 23.31 -8.55 -16.86
CA VAL A 80 22.04 -8.15 -17.49
C VAL A 80 22.15 -6.77 -18.14
N HIS A 81 23.07 -5.94 -17.65
CA HIS A 81 23.34 -4.59 -18.16
C HIS A 81 24.13 -4.58 -19.46
N LEU A 82 24.57 -5.75 -19.96
CA LEU A 82 25.20 -5.88 -21.27
C LEU A 82 24.18 -5.94 -22.41
N ASN A 83 22.86 -5.90 -22.13
CA ASN A 83 21.81 -6.09 -23.14
C ASN A 83 21.89 -5.09 -24.30
N GLY A 84 22.29 -3.84 -24.01
CA GLY A 84 22.41 -2.80 -25.03
C GLY A 84 23.61 -2.95 -25.97
N ALA A 85 24.58 -3.82 -25.69
CA ALA A 85 25.71 -4.02 -26.58
C ALA A 85 25.27 -4.71 -27.89
N MET A 86 25.73 -4.23 -29.05
CA MET A 86 25.36 -4.79 -30.35
C MET A 86 26.49 -4.71 -31.36
N PHE A 87 26.77 -5.80 -32.08
CA PHE A 87 27.65 -5.82 -33.25
C PHE A 87 26.88 -6.16 -34.51
N ILE A 88 26.80 -5.23 -35.45
CA ILE A 88 25.94 -5.33 -36.63
C ILE A 88 26.54 -4.66 -37.87
N ARG A 89 26.09 -5.08 -39.05
CA ARG A 89 26.35 -4.33 -40.29
C ARG A 89 25.44 -3.11 -40.36
N ARG A 90 26.01 -1.92 -40.62
CA ARG A 90 25.28 -0.64 -40.75
C ARG A 90 24.09 -0.74 -41.70
N ALA A 91 24.25 -1.43 -42.83
CA ALA A 91 23.17 -1.61 -43.81
C ALA A 91 21.99 -2.42 -43.27
N ASP A 92 22.25 -3.40 -42.40
CA ASP A 92 21.21 -4.23 -41.79
C ASP A 92 20.41 -3.48 -40.73
N PHE A 93 21.08 -2.65 -39.93
CA PHE A 93 20.44 -1.75 -38.97
C PHE A 93 19.38 -0.85 -39.64
N TRP A 94 19.70 -0.33 -40.83
CA TRP A 94 18.78 0.54 -41.57
C TRP A 94 17.66 -0.20 -42.31
N LYS A 95 17.69 -1.53 -42.45
CA LYS A 95 16.57 -2.31 -43.00
C LYS A 95 15.30 -2.16 -42.17
N VAL A 96 15.44 -1.84 -40.88
CA VAL A 96 14.34 -1.64 -39.93
C VAL A 96 14.24 -0.20 -39.44
N SER A 97 14.85 0.75 -40.16
CA SER A 97 14.87 2.18 -39.81
C SER A 97 15.52 2.51 -38.46
N GLY A 98 16.41 1.64 -37.95
CA GLY A 98 17.13 1.84 -36.69
C GLY A 98 16.25 1.69 -35.44
N TYR A 99 16.67 2.29 -34.33
CA TYR A 99 15.89 2.38 -33.08
C TYR A 99 14.58 3.14 -33.32
N ASP A 100 13.52 2.75 -32.62
CA ASP A 100 12.24 3.46 -32.65
C ASP A 100 12.33 4.74 -31.80
N GLU A 101 12.37 5.89 -32.47
CA GLU A 101 12.57 7.19 -31.84
C GLU A 101 11.33 7.74 -31.12
N ARG A 102 10.20 7.02 -31.18
CA ARG A 102 9.03 7.31 -30.34
C ARG A 102 9.28 6.87 -28.90
N ILE A 103 10.18 5.90 -28.67
CA ILE A 103 10.63 5.50 -27.33
C ILE A 103 11.56 6.59 -26.82
N GLN A 104 11.06 7.40 -25.88
CA GLN A 104 11.74 8.57 -25.34
C GLN A 104 12.03 8.48 -23.84
N THR A 105 11.56 7.41 -23.21
CA THR A 105 11.81 7.05 -21.83
C THR A 105 12.76 5.84 -21.76
N TYR A 106 13.22 5.51 -20.56
CA TYR A 106 14.06 4.35 -20.34
C TYR A 106 13.36 3.02 -20.67
N GLY A 107 14.03 2.15 -21.42
CA GLY A 107 13.70 0.73 -21.51
C GLY A 107 12.88 0.31 -22.73
N TRP A 108 13.00 -0.97 -23.07
CA TRP A 108 12.39 -1.67 -24.22
C TRP A 108 12.97 -1.31 -25.61
N ASP A 109 13.76 -0.24 -25.73
CA ASP A 109 14.33 0.23 -26.99
C ASP A 109 15.27 -0.79 -27.68
N ASP A 110 16.16 -1.45 -26.94
CA ASP A 110 17.05 -2.48 -27.49
C ASP A 110 16.27 -3.74 -27.94
N GLU A 111 15.37 -4.27 -27.11
CA GLU A 111 14.58 -5.46 -27.45
C GLU A 111 13.62 -5.19 -28.61
N ASP A 112 13.00 -4.00 -28.68
CA ASP A 112 12.24 -3.59 -29.88
C ASP A 112 13.13 -3.67 -31.13
N LEU A 113 14.31 -3.06 -31.13
CA LEU A 113 15.22 -3.11 -32.27
C LEU A 113 15.59 -4.56 -32.64
N TYR A 114 15.99 -5.37 -31.66
CA TYR A 114 16.41 -6.76 -31.91
C TYR A 114 15.27 -7.61 -32.47
N LEU A 115 14.06 -7.47 -31.92
CA LEU A 115 12.87 -8.14 -32.43
C LEU A 115 12.61 -7.76 -33.88
N ARG A 116 12.70 -6.48 -34.23
CA ARG A 116 12.49 -6.02 -35.62
C ARG A 116 13.59 -6.53 -36.56
N LEU A 117 14.86 -6.51 -36.14
CA LEU A 117 15.98 -7.06 -36.92
C LEU A 117 15.79 -8.55 -37.22
N SER A 118 15.33 -9.33 -36.24
CA SER A 118 15.09 -10.77 -36.44
C SER A 118 13.81 -11.08 -37.20
N SER A 119 12.70 -10.40 -36.92
CA SER A 119 11.41 -10.71 -37.54
C SER A 119 11.21 -10.07 -38.93
N HIS A 120 11.65 -8.83 -39.13
CA HIS A 120 11.41 -8.08 -40.36
C HIS A 120 12.60 -8.13 -41.31
N ALA A 121 13.82 -7.93 -40.80
CA ALA A 121 15.04 -8.08 -41.60
C ALA A 121 15.53 -9.53 -41.72
N ARG A 122 14.88 -10.48 -41.01
CA ARG A 122 15.17 -11.92 -41.03
C ARG A 122 16.61 -12.26 -40.65
N LEU A 123 17.22 -11.47 -39.77
CA LEU A 123 18.58 -11.69 -39.31
C LEU A 123 18.60 -12.65 -38.11
N GLN A 124 19.55 -13.58 -38.12
CA GLN A 124 19.85 -14.39 -36.95
C GLN A 124 20.47 -13.50 -35.86
N ARG A 125 19.91 -13.52 -34.65
CA ARG A 125 20.51 -12.94 -33.44
C ARG A 125 21.43 -13.99 -32.80
N LYS A 126 22.67 -13.65 -32.49
CA LYS A 126 23.57 -14.46 -31.66
C LYS A 126 24.07 -13.66 -30.46
N PRO A 127 24.32 -14.31 -29.31
CA PRO A 127 24.84 -13.61 -28.15
C PRO A 127 26.29 -13.15 -28.38
N LEU A 128 26.63 -11.99 -27.84
CA LEU A 128 28.02 -11.57 -27.64
C LEU A 128 28.68 -12.45 -26.55
N ASN A 129 29.96 -12.72 -26.72
CA ASN A 129 30.75 -13.43 -25.72
C ASN A 129 31.02 -12.53 -24.51
N TYR A 130 30.31 -12.77 -23.41
CA TYR A 130 30.41 -12.02 -22.16
C TYR A 130 31.76 -12.18 -21.44
N SER A 131 32.67 -13.01 -21.95
CA SER A 131 34.08 -13.03 -21.48
C SER A 131 34.94 -11.95 -22.14
N LEU A 132 34.42 -11.24 -23.16
CA LEU A 132 35.12 -10.22 -23.92
C LEU A 132 34.52 -8.81 -23.74
N ILE A 133 33.42 -8.71 -23.00
CA ILE A 133 32.72 -7.47 -22.70
C ILE A 133 32.23 -7.51 -21.26
N ALA A 134 32.43 -6.43 -20.52
CA ALA A 134 32.04 -6.32 -19.12
C ALA A 134 31.37 -4.97 -18.87
N HIS A 135 30.36 -4.97 -18.00
CA HIS A 135 29.73 -3.76 -17.50
C HIS A 135 30.51 -3.25 -16.27
N ILE A 136 30.88 -1.98 -16.26
CA ILE A 136 31.57 -1.33 -15.14
C ILE A 136 30.54 -1.15 -14.01
N PRO A 137 30.68 -1.84 -12.86
CA PRO A 137 29.66 -1.80 -11.82
C PRO A 137 29.48 -0.39 -11.26
N HIS A 138 28.22 0.05 -11.18
CA HIS A 138 27.79 1.26 -10.50
C HIS A 138 26.33 1.10 -10.08
N THR A 139 25.85 1.95 -9.17
CA THR A 139 24.48 1.84 -8.64
C THR A 139 23.42 2.30 -9.65
N ASP A 140 22.18 1.85 -9.50
CA ASP A 140 21.07 2.26 -10.37
C ASP A 140 20.68 3.74 -10.16
N GLU A 141 20.93 4.32 -8.99
CA GLU A 141 20.77 5.76 -8.76
C GLU A 141 21.72 6.60 -9.61
N ALA A 142 22.87 6.04 -10.01
CA ALA A 142 23.77 6.67 -10.96
C ALA A 142 23.27 6.57 -12.42
N ARG A 143 22.33 5.65 -12.70
CA ARG A 143 21.70 5.45 -14.02
C ARG A 143 20.40 6.18 -14.22
N ALA A 144 19.62 6.37 -13.16
CA ALA A 144 18.24 6.80 -13.27
C ALA A 144 18.15 8.14 -14.02
N GLN A 145 17.50 8.12 -15.18
CA GLN A 145 16.86 9.33 -15.68
C GLN A 145 15.99 9.86 -14.53
N LYS A 146 16.24 11.09 -14.09
CA LYS A 146 15.47 11.71 -13.00
C LYS A 146 13.98 11.54 -13.28
N GLY A 147 13.27 10.81 -12.41
CA GLY A 147 11.81 10.68 -12.44
C GLY A 147 11.23 9.31 -12.80
N VAL A 148 12.03 8.28 -13.12
CA VAL A 148 11.50 6.91 -13.31
C VAL A 148 11.48 6.16 -11.97
N ARG A 149 10.30 5.90 -11.42
CA ARG A 149 10.13 5.20 -10.12
C ARG A 149 10.16 3.67 -10.26
N PHE A 150 9.53 3.13 -11.30
CA PHE A 150 9.38 1.69 -11.53
C PHE A 150 9.96 1.30 -12.90
N VAL A 151 11.26 0.96 -12.92
CA VAL A 151 12.00 0.71 -14.17
C VAL A 151 11.36 -0.39 -15.01
N GLN A 152 11.04 -1.55 -14.41
CA GLN A 152 10.45 -2.67 -15.12
C GLN A 152 9.01 -2.39 -15.58
N VAL A 153 8.24 -1.60 -14.83
CA VAL A 153 6.92 -1.14 -15.26
C VAL A 153 7.06 -0.24 -16.49
N GLN A 154 8.05 0.66 -16.51
CA GLN A 154 8.31 1.54 -17.66
C GLN A 154 8.70 0.75 -18.92
N VAL A 155 9.52 -0.30 -18.78
CA VAL A 155 9.87 -1.22 -19.88
C VAL A 155 8.62 -1.86 -20.46
N ASP A 156 7.78 -2.48 -19.62
CA ASP A 156 6.57 -3.16 -20.09
C ASP A 156 5.52 -2.17 -20.63
N PHE A 157 5.45 -0.97 -20.05
CA PHE A 157 4.61 0.12 -20.55
C PHE A 157 4.99 0.53 -21.98
N ASN A 158 6.27 0.76 -22.25
CA ASN A 158 6.76 1.09 -23.59
C ASN A 158 6.41 0.00 -24.61
N ARG A 159 6.59 -1.27 -24.22
CA ARG A 159 6.18 -2.43 -25.03
C ARG A 159 4.70 -2.41 -25.36
N LEU A 160 3.85 -2.28 -24.34
CA LEU A 160 2.39 -2.30 -24.48
C LEU A 160 1.87 -1.15 -25.36
N LEU A 161 2.50 0.03 -25.28
CA LEU A 161 2.14 1.16 -26.16
C LEU A 161 2.51 0.87 -27.62
N LEU A 162 3.69 0.30 -27.88
CA LEU A 162 4.12 -0.05 -29.23
C LEU A 162 3.23 -1.09 -29.89
N GLU A 163 2.71 -2.06 -29.13
CA GLU A 163 1.73 -3.04 -29.64
C GLU A 163 0.44 -2.39 -30.19
N LYS A 164 0.18 -1.12 -29.86
CA LYS A 164 -0.98 -0.35 -30.35
C LYS A 164 -0.66 0.57 -31.52
N LEU A 165 0.59 0.65 -31.94
CA LEU A 165 1.05 1.55 -32.99
C LEU A 165 1.52 0.80 -34.22
N PRO A 166 1.50 1.45 -35.40
CA PRO A 166 2.19 0.92 -36.57
C PRO A 166 3.67 0.70 -36.29
N PHE A 167 4.22 -0.30 -36.96
CA PHE A 167 5.64 -0.62 -36.95
C PHE A 167 6.51 0.58 -37.35
N TRP A 168 7.65 0.72 -36.67
CA TRP A 168 8.66 1.74 -36.95
C TRP A 168 9.39 1.49 -38.28
N GLY A 169 9.35 2.43 -39.20
CA GLY A 169 9.83 2.28 -40.57
C GLY A 169 8.73 1.98 -41.59
N SER A 170 7.46 1.98 -41.17
CA SER A 170 6.33 2.05 -42.10
C SER A 170 6.19 3.47 -42.71
N THR A 171 5.42 3.61 -43.79
CA THR A 171 5.25 4.88 -44.52
C THR A 171 4.69 6.02 -43.67
N SER A 172 4.09 5.71 -42.52
CA SER A 172 3.53 6.69 -41.57
C SER A 172 4.52 7.12 -40.47
N THR A 173 5.76 6.62 -40.49
CA THR A 173 6.78 6.94 -39.49
C THR A 173 7.94 7.68 -40.12
N GLN A 174 8.50 8.63 -39.37
CA GLN A 174 9.63 9.44 -39.81
C GLN A 174 10.64 9.53 -38.67
N ALA A 175 11.90 9.20 -38.93
CA ALA A 175 12.99 9.38 -37.98
C ALA A 175 13.43 10.86 -37.90
N SER A 176 14.14 11.23 -36.85
CA SER A 176 14.68 12.57 -36.65
C SER A 176 15.53 13.02 -37.83
N ALA A 177 15.42 14.31 -38.13
CA ALA A 177 16.22 14.99 -39.14
C ALA A 177 17.07 16.06 -38.46
N TYR A 178 18.33 16.18 -38.87
CA TYR A 178 19.30 17.07 -38.23
C TYR A 178 19.95 17.99 -39.26
N ASN A 179 20.10 19.26 -38.89
CA ASN A 179 21.00 20.20 -39.54
C ASN A 179 22.39 20.10 -38.90
N PHE A 180 23.43 20.13 -39.73
CA PHE A 180 24.81 20.05 -39.27
C PHE A 180 25.58 21.33 -39.57
N GLU A 181 26.28 21.83 -38.56
CA GLU A 181 27.31 22.85 -38.68
C GLU A 181 28.67 22.21 -38.42
N ILE A 182 29.55 22.25 -39.43
CA ILE A 182 30.85 21.61 -39.37
C ILE A 182 31.90 22.66 -39.01
N GLY A 183 32.48 22.54 -37.83
CA GLY A 183 33.65 23.32 -37.39
C GLY A 183 34.93 22.46 -37.35
N PRO A 184 36.09 23.06 -37.08
CA PRO A 184 37.34 22.32 -36.88
C PRO A 184 37.22 21.41 -35.64
N GLY A 185 37.21 20.09 -35.83
CA GLY A 185 37.22 19.09 -34.74
C GLY A 185 35.86 18.80 -34.07
N THR A 186 34.84 19.64 -34.26
CA THR A 186 33.49 19.44 -33.71
C THR A 186 32.41 19.65 -34.78
N ALA A 187 31.46 18.72 -34.87
CA ALA A 187 30.23 18.94 -35.62
C ALA A 187 29.07 19.17 -34.63
N ILE A 188 28.35 20.27 -34.85
CA ILE A 188 27.15 20.62 -34.11
C ILE A 188 25.95 20.12 -34.90
N ALA A 189 25.05 19.39 -34.25
CA ALA A 189 23.80 18.92 -34.82
C ALA A 189 22.62 19.62 -34.13
N ARG A 190 21.63 20.07 -34.89
CA ARG A 190 20.36 20.59 -34.36
C ARG A 190 19.20 19.85 -35.00
N ALA A 191 18.29 19.32 -34.18
CA ALA A 191 17.12 18.62 -34.69
C ALA A 191 16.21 19.61 -35.45
N GLN A 192 15.96 19.34 -36.72
CA GLN A 192 14.93 20.01 -37.50
C GLN A 192 13.55 19.41 -37.24
N PHE A 193 13.53 18.11 -37.01
CA PHE A 193 12.36 17.32 -36.73
C PHE A 193 12.76 16.21 -35.76
N ALA A 194 11.90 15.97 -34.77
CA ALA A 194 11.96 14.81 -33.91
C ALA A 194 10.54 14.23 -33.77
N PRO A 195 10.39 12.90 -33.73
CA PRO A 195 9.10 12.26 -33.50
C PRO A 195 8.52 12.62 -32.14
N SER A 196 7.20 12.60 -32.02
CA SER A 196 6.52 12.67 -30.72
C SER A 196 6.77 11.40 -29.90
N ALA A 197 6.73 11.51 -28.57
CA ALA A 197 6.88 10.36 -27.68
C ALA A 197 5.68 9.41 -27.80
N LEU A 198 5.87 8.12 -27.45
CA LEU A 198 4.78 7.13 -27.40
C LEU A 198 3.57 7.64 -26.61
N SER A 199 3.82 8.30 -25.48
CA SER A 199 2.79 8.87 -24.62
C SER A 199 1.97 9.97 -25.28
N ASP A 200 2.50 10.66 -26.29
CA ASP A 200 1.81 11.78 -26.94
C ASP A 200 1.05 11.31 -28.19
N ILE A 201 1.44 10.15 -28.73
CA ILE A 201 0.81 9.53 -29.89
C ILE A 201 -0.41 8.69 -29.45
N VAL A 202 -0.30 7.99 -28.33
CA VAL A 202 -1.32 7.06 -27.84
C VAL A 202 -2.35 7.79 -26.97
N GLY A 203 -3.63 7.48 -27.17
CA GLY A 203 -4.73 8.08 -26.40
C GLY A 203 -4.66 7.80 -24.89
N ALA A 204 -5.20 8.73 -24.09
CA ALA A 204 -5.10 8.70 -22.63
C ALA A 204 -5.59 7.38 -21.99
N GLN A 205 -6.70 6.80 -22.47
CA GLN A 205 -7.22 5.54 -21.94
C GLN A 205 -6.26 4.38 -22.15
N VAL A 206 -5.70 4.25 -23.35
CA VAL A 206 -4.75 3.18 -23.68
C VAL A 206 -3.48 3.31 -22.83
N ARG A 207 -3.02 4.54 -22.56
CA ARG A 207 -1.90 4.77 -21.63
C ARG A 207 -2.25 4.34 -20.22
N SER A 208 -3.42 4.73 -19.72
CA SER A 208 -3.88 4.33 -18.38
C SER A 208 -3.97 2.80 -18.26
N ASP A 209 -4.54 2.12 -19.26
CA ASP A 209 -4.70 0.67 -19.26
C ASP A 209 -3.35 -0.05 -19.34
N ALA A 210 -2.44 0.41 -20.20
CA ALA A 210 -1.10 -0.16 -20.33
C ALA A 210 -0.28 0.01 -19.04
N TRP A 211 -0.33 1.19 -18.41
CA TRP A 211 0.38 1.44 -17.15
C TRP A 211 -0.17 0.57 -16.02
N ASN A 212 -1.50 0.51 -15.90
CA ASN A 212 -2.18 -0.33 -14.91
C ASN A 212 -1.88 -1.83 -15.10
N LEU A 213 -1.83 -2.31 -16.34
CA LEU A 213 -1.46 -3.69 -16.67
C LEU A 213 0.01 -3.98 -16.34
N ALA A 214 0.93 -3.05 -16.66
CA ALA A 214 2.35 -3.18 -16.37
C ALA A 214 2.61 -3.28 -14.86
N ILE A 215 1.98 -2.43 -14.04
CA ILE A 215 2.06 -2.53 -12.57
C ILE A 215 1.51 -3.89 -12.10
N GLY A 216 0.33 -4.28 -12.59
CA GLY A 216 -0.30 -5.52 -12.20
C GLY A 216 0.56 -6.76 -12.51
N ARG A 217 1.28 -6.76 -13.64
CA ARG A 217 2.24 -7.82 -13.97
C ARG A 217 3.40 -7.88 -13.00
N ARG A 218 3.89 -6.76 -12.46
CA ARG A 218 4.92 -6.82 -11.39
C ARG A 218 4.34 -7.41 -10.11
N LEU A 219 3.18 -6.90 -9.67
CA LEU A 219 2.50 -7.43 -8.47
C LEU A 219 2.22 -8.94 -8.57
N HIS A 220 1.77 -9.41 -9.73
CA HIS A 220 1.43 -10.82 -9.94
C HIS A 220 2.65 -11.69 -10.28
N ASP A 221 3.43 -11.34 -11.29
CA ASP A 221 4.47 -12.22 -11.83
C ASP A 221 5.71 -12.26 -10.93
N GLU A 222 6.06 -11.13 -10.28
CA GLU A 222 7.26 -11.04 -9.43
C GLU A 222 6.91 -11.32 -7.96
N TYR A 223 5.83 -10.71 -7.48
CA TYR A 223 5.44 -10.82 -6.07
C TYR A 223 4.36 -11.84 -5.78
N GLN A 224 3.85 -12.56 -6.79
CA GLN A 224 2.88 -13.66 -6.63
C GLN A 224 1.58 -13.24 -5.93
N VAL A 225 1.18 -11.97 -6.08
CA VAL A 225 -0.12 -11.51 -5.61
C VAL A 225 -1.18 -11.91 -6.66
N PRO A 226 -2.26 -12.61 -6.28
CA PRO A 226 -3.30 -12.98 -7.24
C PRO A 226 -3.96 -11.76 -7.88
N TRP A 227 -4.25 -11.81 -9.18
CA TRP A 227 -4.84 -10.68 -9.93
C TRP A 227 -6.12 -10.16 -9.27
N ASP A 228 -6.95 -11.08 -8.83
CA ASP A 228 -8.23 -10.82 -8.20
C ASP A 228 -8.14 -9.98 -6.92
N MET A 229 -7.00 -10.01 -6.22
CA MET A 229 -6.80 -9.25 -4.98
C MET A 229 -6.68 -7.75 -5.20
N PHE A 230 -6.22 -7.32 -6.38
CA PHE A 230 -5.93 -5.92 -6.65
C PHE A 230 -6.52 -5.40 -7.97
N SER A 231 -7.18 -6.23 -8.80
CA SER A 231 -7.66 -5.80 -10.12
C SER A 231 -8.55 -4.56 -10.08
N ASN A 232 -9.43 -4.45 -9.07
CA ASN A 232 -10.35 -3.33 -8.88
C ASN A 232 -9.77 -2.18 -8.02
N MET A 233 -8.51 -2.30 -7.60
CA MET A 233 -7.82 -1.26 -6.86
C MET A 233 -7.46 -0.09 -7.80
N GLU A 234 -7.55 1.13 -7.30
CA GLU A 234 -7.16 2.33 -8.04
C GLU A 234 -5.65 2.31 -8.36
N THR A 235 -5.24 2.81 -9.52
CA THR A 235 -3.83 2.77 -9.97
C THR A 235 -2.84 3.34 -8.94
N PRO A 236 -3.09 4.49 -8.27
CA PRO A 236 -2.17 5.01 -7.25
C PRO A 236 -1.99 4.05 -6.06
N MET A 237 -3.00 3.24 -5.73
CA MET A 237 -2.91 2.26 -4.65
C MET A 237 -2.13 1.01 -5.10
N LYS A 238 -2.19 0.63 -6.38
CA LYS A 238 -1.31 -0.40 -6.96
C LYS A 238 0.15 0.04 -6.96
N GLU A 239 0.42 1.29 -7.33
CA GLU A 239 1.77 1.87 -7.26
C GLU A 239 2.30 1.89 -5.84
N LEU A 240 1.47 2.29 -4.86
CA LEU A 240 1.85 2.28 -3.45
C LEU A 240 2.16 0.87 -2.96
N LEU A 241 1.34 -0.13 -3.33
CA LEU A 241 1.57 -1.52 -2.94
C LEU A 241 2.88 -2.07 -3.55
N LEU A 242 3.12 -1.78 -4.84
CA LEU A 242 4.34 -2.19 -5.53
C LEU A 242 5.58 -1.56 -4.87
N ASP A 243 5.55 -0.25 -4.61
CA ASP A 243 6.63 0.47 -3.93
C ASP A 243 6.92 -0.04 -2.51
N GLN A 244 5.91 -0.53 -1.79
CA GLN A 244 6.12 -1.19 -0.51
C GLN A 244 6.84 -2.53 -0.67
N LEU A 245 6.48 -3.32 -1.68
CA LEU A 245 7.10 -4.62 -1.95
C LEU A 245 8.54 -4.46 -2.44
N ASP A 246 8.80 -3.50 -3.34
CA ASP A 246 10.15 -3.18 -3.82
C ASP A 246 11.07 -2.77 -2.65
N ARG A 247 10.59 -1.91 -1.74
CA ARG A 247 11.38 -1.51 -0.56
C ARG A 247 11.67 -2.67 0.40
N LEU A 248 10.74 -3.61 0.54
CA LEU A 248 10.96 -4.82 1.33
C LEU A 248 12.02 -5.73 0.67
N ASP A 249 12.02 -5.81 -0.66
CA ASP A 249 12.98 -6.60 -1.42
C ASP A 249 14.40 -5.99 -1.38
N GLU A 250 14.51 -4.67 -1.57
CA GLU A 250 15.77 -3.93 -1.45
C GLU A 250 16.38 -4.06 -0.06
N HIS A 251 15.57 -3.92 0.99
CA HIS A 251 16.03 -4.09 2.37
C HIS A 251 16.55 -5.51 2.62
N HIS A 252 15.90 -6.52 2.04
CA HIS A 252 16.37 -7.90 2.09
C HIS A 252 17.73 -8.08 1.40
N HIS A 253 17.90 -7.52 0.19
CA HIS A 253 19.17 -7.61 -0.55
C HIS A 253 20.34 -6.92 0.19
N ASN A 254 20.07 -5.84 0.91
CA ASN A 254 21.09 -5.06 1.61
C ASN A 254 21.52 -5.63 2.96
N THR A 255 20.66 -6.39 3.66
CA THR A 255 20.91 -6.74 5.07
C THR A 255 21.59 -8.09 5.31
N GLN A 256 21.78 -8.94 4.29
CA GLN A 256 22.32 -10.31 4.42
C GLN A 256 21.75 -11.09 5.64
N GLU A 257 20.50 -10.80 6.05
CA GLU A 257 19.86 -11.48 7.18
C GLU A 257 19.70 -12.97 6.85
N SER A 258 20.11 -13.85 7.78
CA SER A 258 20.15 -15.30 7.57
C SER A 258 18.77 -15.95 7.41
N SER A 259 17.68 -15.25 7.74
CA SER A 259 16.31 -15.73 7.53
C SER A 259 15.74 -15.16 6.24
N HIS A 260 15.79 -15.95 5.17
CA HIS A 260 15.21 -15.62 3.87
C HIS A 260 13.69 -15.41 3.99
N ARG A 261 13.24 -14.15 3.98
CA ARG A 261 11.81 -13.78 3.98
C ARG A 261 11.51 -13.02 2.68
N PRO A 262 10.82 -13.63 1.70
CA PRO A 262 10.46 -12.92 0.48
C PRO A 262 9.41 -11.83 0.80
N PRO A 263 9.35 -10.73 0.03
CA PRO A 263 8.31 -9.72 0.18
C PRO A 263 6.92 -10.34 -0.01
N ARG A 264 6.03 -10.11 0.96
CA ARG A 264 4.66 -10.62 0.94
C ARG A 264 3.67 -9.61 1.45
N VAL A 265 2.45 -9.70 0.94
CA VAL A 265 1.29 -8.89 1.32
C VAL A 265 0.46 -9.53 2.45
N LEU A 266 0.03 -8.72 3.43
CA LEU A 266 -1.14 -8.97 4.27
C LEU A 266 -2.33 -8.22 3.68
N ILE A 267 -3.39 -8.94 3.31
CA ILE A 267 -4.65 -8.39 2.84
C ILE A 267 -5.63 -8.37 4.02
N ALA A 268 -5.87 -7.19 4.58
CA ALA A 268 -6.77 -6.97 5.71
C ALA A 268 -8.15 -6.50 5.22
N HIS A 269 -9.11 -7.41 5.16
CA HIS A 269 -10.49 -7.16 4.78
C HIS A 269 -11.34 -6.84 6.03
N VAL A 270 -11.40 -5.56 6.36
CA VAL A 270 -12.06 -5.09 7.58
C VAL A 270 -13.57 -4.99 7.39
N GLN A 271 -14.35 -5.39 8.40
CA GLN A 271 -15.82 -5.54 8.29
C GLN A 271 -16.60 -4.76 9.35
N HIS A 272 -17.91 -4.60 9.10
CA HIS A 272 -18.89 -3.93 9.95
C HIS A 272 -18.63 -2.41 10.13
N GLY A 273 -19.14 -1.81 11.21
CA GLY A 273 -19.07 -0.36 11.44
C GLY A 273 -17.68 0.15 11.82
N LEU A 274 -17.52 1.48 11.84
CA LEU A 274 -16.25 2.19 12.03
C LEU A 274 -15.37 1.62 13.16
N GLY A 275 -15.90 1.46 14.38
CA GLY A 275 -15.12 0.94 15.51
C GLY A 275 -14.60 -0.49 15.29
N ASN A 276 -15.37 -1.35 14.62
CA ASN A 276 -14.94 -2.71 14.26
C ASN A 276 -13.81 -2.68 13.23
N ARG A 277 -13.93 -1.81 12.22
CA ARG A 277 -12.91 -1.66 11.19
C ARG A 277 -11.60 -1.13 11.77
N LEU A 278 -11.67 -0.14 12.65
CA LEU A 278 -10.49 0.44 13.29
C LEU A 278 -9.74 -0.56 14.19
N ARG A 279 -10.43 -1.38 14.99
CA ARG A 279 -9.73 -2.39 15.81
C ARG A 279 -9.08 -3.49 14.96
N ALA A 280 -9.77 -3.97 13.92
CA ALA A 280 -9.22 -4.98 13.01
C ALA A 280 -8.00 -4.40 12.27
N LEU A 281 -8.12 -3.17 11.76
CA LEU A 281 -7.04 -2.44 11.11
C LEU A 281 -5.84 -2.23 12.04
N GLY A 282 -6.06 -1.82 13.30
CA GLY A 282 -4.97 -1.62 14.27
C GLY A 282 -4.14 -2.89 14.47
N SER A 283 -4.79 -4.04 14.65
CA SER A 283 -4.08 -5.32 14.74
C SER A 283 -3.38 -5.74 13.44
N ALA A 284 -4.00 -5.45 12.28
CA ALA A 284 -3.41 -5.77 10.99
C ALA A 284 -2.15 -4.93 10.70
N LEU A 285 -2.16 -3.64 11.05
CA LEU A 285 -1.01 -2.75 10.96
C LEU A 285 0.15 -3.25 11.84
N ALA A 286 -0.15 -3.60 13.10
CA ALA A 286 0.84 -4.14 14.03
C ALA A 286 1.45 -5.45 13.49
N PHE A 287 0.61 -6.36 12.99
CA PHE A 287 1.05 -7.62 12.43
C PHE A 287 1.91 -7.43 11.18
N ALA A 288 1.45 -6.63 10.20
CA ALA A 288 2.16 -6.39 8.95
C ALA A 288 3.56 -5.80 9.21
N ASN A 289 3.64 -4.82 10.10
CA ASN A 289 4.92 -4.22 10.49
C ASN A 289 5.86 -5.23 11.18
N SER A 290 5.32 -6.06 12.08
CA SER A 290 6.11 -7.06 12.81
C SER A 290 6.63 -8.18 11.92
N THR A 291 5.86 -8.54 10.90
CA THR A 291 6.16 -9.65 10.00
C THR A 291 6.83 -9.21 8.70
N ARG A 292 7.11 -7.91 8.54
CA ARG A 292 7.68 -7.27 7.35
C ARG A 292 6.86 -7.57 6.08
N ARG A 293 5.56 -7.31 6.16
CA ARG A 293 4.62 -7.47 5.04
C ARG A 293 4.12 -6.12 4.56
N ALA A 294 3.97 -5.99 3.24
CA ALA A 294 3.20 -4.90 2.68
C ALA A 294 1.72 -5.07 3.10
N LEU A 295 1.02 -3.97 3.36
CA LEU A 295 -0.37 -4.01 3.82
C LEU A 295 -1.30 -3.51 2.71
N LEU A 296 -2.27 -4.35 2.34
CA LEU A 296 -3.42 -3.99 1.53
C LEU A 296 -4.67 -4.04 2.40
N VAL A 297 -5.33 -2.92 2.61
CA VAL A 297 -6.59 -2.86 3.36
C VAL A 297 -7.76 -2.86 2.39
N VAL A 298 -8.68 -3.81 2.53
CA VAL A 298 -9.96 -3.78 1.84
C VAL A 298 -10.97 -3.07 2.74
N TRP A 299 -11.34 -1.84 2.36
CA TRP A 299 -12.28 -0.96 3.06
C TRP A 299 -13.43 -0.61 2.11
N GLU A 300 -14.41 -1.50 1.96
CA GLU A 300 -15.56 -1.25 1.10
C GLU A 300 -16.61 -0.42 1.83
N PRO A 301 -17.12 0.68 1.24
CA PRO A 301 -18.32 1.34 1.76
C PRO A 301 -19.50 0.37 1.72
N ASP A 302 -20.15 0.16 2.86
CA ASP A 302 -21.28 -0.75 2.99
C ASP A 302 -22.38 -0.17 3.92
N ARG A 303 -23.41 -0.97 4.19
CA ARG A 303 -24.53 -0.58 5.08
C ARG A 303 -24.10 -0.31 6.54
N HIS A 304 -22.95 -0.79 6.96
CA HIS A 304 -22.43 -0.65 8.32
C HIS A 304 -21.52 0.57 8.47
N CYS A 305 -20.79 0.92 7.41
CA CYS A 305 -19.86 2.02 7.30
C CYS A 305 -19.87 2.57 5.86
N GLY A 306 -20.66 3.61 5.61
CA GLY A 306 -20.85 4.18 4.27
C GLY A 306 -19.75 5.12 3.77
N ALA A 307 -18.75 5.44 4.60
CA ALA A 307 -17.61 6.26 4.20
C ALA A 307 -16.47 5.41 3.60
N ARG A 308 -15.87 5.91 2.52
CA ARG A 308 -14.56 5.46 2.02
C ARG A 308 -13.48 5.82 3.02
N PHE A 309 -12.33 5.14 2.91
CA PHE A 309 -11.19 5.39 3.79
C PHE A 309 -10.64 6.82 3.65
N ASP A 310 -10.55 7.34 2.42
CA ASP A 310 -10.04 8.67 2.08
C ASP A 310 -11.01 9.82 2.44
N GLU A 311 -12.26 9.50 2.77
CA GLU A 311 -13.21 10.45 3.38
C GLU A 311 -12.98 10.58 4.91
N LEU A 312 -12.21 9.68 5.51
CA LEU A 312 -11.97 9.61 6.95
C LEU A 312 -10.53 9.97 7.33
N PHE A 313 -9.57 9.47 6.56
CA PHE A 313 -8.14 9.63 6.80
C PHE A 313 -7.41 10.11 5.55
N GLU A 314 -6.35 10.89 5.74
CA GLU A 314 -5.42 11.25 4.67
C GLU A 314 -4.65 10.03 4.18
N LEU A 315 -4.09 10.15 2.97
CA LEU A 315 -3.38 9.09 2.26
C LEU A 315 -2.42 8.33 3.18
N SER A 316 -2.70 7.04 3.32
CA SER A 316 -2.00 6.11 4.18
C SER A 316 -0.66 5.69 3.60
N TYR A 317 0.26 5.28 4.47
CA TYR A 317 1.51 4.61 4.06
C TYR A 317 1.30 3.15 3.63
N PHE A 318 0.04 2.74 3.42
CA PHE A 318 -0.41 1.41 2.99
C PHE A 318 -1.50 1.54 1.92
N ALA A 319 -1.61 0.54 1.05
CA ALA A 319 -2.59 0.52 -0.04
C ALA A 319 -4.01 0.24 0.50
N VAL A 320 -5.01 0.89 -0.07
CA VAL A 320 -6.43 0.68 0.26
C VAL A 320 -7.23 0.37 -0.99
N SER A 321 -8.07 -0.66 -0.93
CA SER A 321 -9.07 -0.95 -1.95
C SER A 321 -10.47 -0.67 -1.41
N SER A 322 -11.24 0.17 -2.11
CA SER A 322 -12.64 0.44 -1.78
C SER A 322 -13.62 -0.57 -2.38
N LYS A 323 -13.12 -1.57 -3.10
CA LYS A 323 -13.91 -2.60 -3.76
C LYS A 323 -13.17 -3.93 -3.76
N PHE A 324 -13.89 -5.02 -3.49
CA PHE A 324 -13.36 -6.37 -3.51
C PHE A 324 -14.34 -7.30 -4.20
N VAL A 325 -13.90 -7.88 -5.31
CA VAL A 325 -14.73 -8.74 -6.15
C VAL A 325 -14.75 -10.21 -5.69
N PRO A 326 -13.64 -10.79 -5.21
CA PRO A 326 -13.65 -12.18 -4.79
C PRO A 326 -14.65 -12.45 -3.68
N VAL A 327 -15.40 -13.54 -3.81
CA VAL A 327 -16.43 -13.96 -2.85
C VAL A 327 -15.96 -15.17 -2.08
N TRP A 328 -16.17 -15.16 -0.76
CA TRP A 328 -15.85 -16.30 0.10
C TRP A 328 -16.86 -17.44 -0.10
N PRO A 329 -16.43 -18.72 -0.14
CA PRO A 329 -15.04 -19.19 -0.11
C PRO A 329 -14.38 -19.07 -1.49
N PHE A 330 -13.06 -18.85 -1.51
CA PHE A 330 -12.26 -18.74 -2.75
C PHE A 330 -11.95 -20.11 -3.39
N ALA A 331 -12.92 -21.03 -3.39
CA ALA A 331 -12.73 -22.39 -3.87
C ALA A 331 -12.46 -22.41 -5.38
N GLY A 332 -11.45 -23.17 -5.80
CA GLY A 332 -11.09 -23.34 -7.22
C GLY A 332 -10.30 -22.18 -7.84
N ALA A 333 -9.99 -21.12 -7.07
CA ALA A 333 -9.26 -19.97 -7.58
C ALA A 333 -7.85 -20.33 -8.09
N SER A 334 -7.17 -21.29 -7.45
CA SER A 334 -5.87 -21.80 -7.89
C SER A 334 -5.87 -22.55 -9.23
N GLY A 335 -7.06 -22.95 -9.71
CA GLY A 335 -7.23 -23.51 -11.05
C GLY A 335 -7.13 -22.47 -12.16
N TRP A 336 -7.44 -21.20 -11.86
CA TRP A 336 -7.44 -20.09 -12.82
C TRP A 336 -6.18 -19.23 -12.70
N ASP A 337 -5.73 -19.00 -11.48
CA ASP A 337 -4.52 -18.22 -11.18
C ASP A 337 -3.70 -18.97 -10.12
N LYS A 338 -2.50 -19.40 -10.50
CA LYS A 338 -1.61 -20.17 -9.62
C LYS A 338 -1.07 -19.36 -8.43
N ALA A 339 -1.09 -18.03 -8.48
CA ALA A 339 -0.68 -17.18 -7.37
C ALA A 339 -1.51 -17.43 -6.10
N TRP A 340 -2.75 -17.93 -6.25
CA TRP A 340 -3.60 -18.33 -5.13
C TRP A 340 -3.01 -19.47 -4.28
N ASP A 341 -2.09 -20.27 -4.81
CA ASP A 341 -1.38 -21.29 -4.04
C ASP A 341 -0.40 -20.65 -3.01
N ASN A 342 -0.12 -19.35 -3.10
CA ASN A 342 0.83 -18.63 -2.25
C ASN A 342 0.18 -17.83 -1.12
N ILE A 343 -1.11 -18.03 -0.84
CA ILE A 343 -1.84 -17.27 0.18
C ILE A 343 -2.55 -18.19 1.18
N ASP A 344 -2.46 -17.83 2.47
CA ASP A 344 -3.24 -18.48 3.52
C ASP A 344 -4.42 -17.59 3.92
N PHE A 345 -5.57 -18.20 4.21
CA PHE A 345 -6.84 -17.50 4.41
C PHE A 345 -7.37 -17.66 5.82
N TYR A 346 -7.80 -16.54 6.40
CA TYR A 346 -8.43 -16.46 7.70
C TYR A 346 -9.68 -15.59 7.60
N ASN A 347 -10.85 -16.18 7.83
CA ASN A 347 -12.12 -15.48 7.80
C ASN A 347 -12.81 -15.61 9.16
N TYR A 348 -12.97 -14.51 9.88
CA TYR A 348 -13.63 -14.49 11.19
C TYR A 348 -15.13 -14.15 11.10
N MET A 349 -15.66 -14.01 9.88
CA MET A 349 -17.07 -13.75 9.63
C MET A 349 -17.83 -15.08 9.58
N GLU A 350 -18.07 -15.69 10.74
CA GLU A 350 -18.62 -17.05 10.87
C GLU A 350 -19.94 -17.26 10.12
N MET A 351 -20.74 -16.21 9.98
CA MET A 351 -22.01 -16.23 9.23
C MET A 351 -21.83 -16.50 7.72
N GLU A 352 -20.62 -16.35 7.18
CA GLU A 352 -20.29 -16.67 5.79
C GLU A 352 -20.03 -18.18 5.58
N GLY A 353 -19.98 -18.99 6.64
CA GLY A 353 -19.79 -20.43 6.56
C GLY A 353 -18.43 -20.85 5.97
N HIS A 354 -18.36 -22.07 5.44
CA HIS A 354 -17.18 -22.61 4.75
C HIS A 354 -15.87 -22.49 5.56
N ASN A 355 -15.90 -22.94 6.83
CA ASN A 355 -14.79 -22.87 7.80
C ASN A 355 -14.37 -21.44 8.20
N ALA A 356 -15.20 -20.42 7.96
CA ALA A 356 -15.05 -19.15 8.66
C ALA A 356 -15.19 -19.39 10.17
N GLN A 357 -14.16 -19.00 10.92
CA GLN A 357 -14.04 -19.29 12.35
C GLN A 357 -13.45 -18.07 13.06
N LYS A 358 -14.22 -17.48 13.96
CA LYS A 358 -13.75 -16.35 14.76
C LYS A 358 -12.64 -16.81 15.70
N GLY A 359 -11.55 -16.04 15.74
CA GLY A 359 -10.42 -16.31 16.63
C GLY A 359 -9.55 -17.48 16.18
N GLN A 360 -9.69 -17.95 14.93
CA GLN A 360 -8.76 -18.93 14.37
C GLN A 360 -7.33 -18.37 14.43
N VAL A 361 -6.43 -19.10 15.09
CA VAL A 361 -5.05 -18.66 15.30
C VAL A 361 -4.29 -18.56 13.98
N ILE A 362 -3.81 -17.35 13.69
CA ILE A 362 -2.98 -17.00 12.53
C ILE A 362 -1.51 -17.26 12.86
N ARG A 363 -0.79 -17.87 11.92
CA ARG A 363 0.65 -18.12 12.02
C ARG A 363 1.39 -17.26 11.00
N ASP A 364 2.52 -16.69 11.38
CA ASP A 364 3.41 -15.99 10.44
C ASP A 364 4.19 -17.03 9.62
N VAL A 365 3.70 -17.33 8.42
CA VAL A 365 4.39 -18.18 7.45
C VAL A 365 5.14 -17.28 6.45
N PRO A 366 6.47 -17.14 6.54
CA PRO A 366 7.19 -16.06 5.84
C PRO A 366 7.02 -16.07 4.31
N GLY A 367 6.91 -17.26 3.70
CA GLY A 367 6.79 -17.42 2.24
C GLY A 367 5.39 -17.23 1.68
N LYS A 368 4.36 -17.03 2.52
CA LYS A 368 2.95 -16.95 2.11
C LYS A 368 2.43 -15.53 2.23
N HIS A 369 1.59 -15.07 1.31
CA HIS A 369 0.66 -13.98 1.57
C HIS A 369 -0.38 -14.39 2.61
N LEU A 370 -1.01 -13.42 3.26
CA LEU A 370 -2.08 -13.68 4.22
C LEU A 370 -3.32 -12.88 3.84
N TYR A 371 -4.48 -13.52 3.83
CA TYR A 371 -5.78 -12.86 3.77
C TYR A 371 -6.47 -12.98 5.13
N PHE A 372 -6.91 -11.84 5.66
CA PHE A 372 -7.59 -11.75 6.95
C PHE A 372 -8.87 -10.94 6.79
N LYS A 373 -10.04 -11.59 6.89
CA LYS A 373 -11.35 -10.92 6.89
C LYS A 373 -11.95 -10.93 8.28
N SER A 374 -12.21 -9.74 8.84
CA SER A 374 -12.68 -9.66 10.23
C SER A 374 -13.28 -8.32 10.63
N ALA A 375 -14.21 -8.40 11.59
CA ALA A 375 -14.67 -7.26 12.39
C ALA A 375 -13.98 -7.19 13.78
N TYR A 376 -12.99 -8.06 14.04
CA TYR A 376 -12.30 -8.29 15.32
C TYR A 376 -10.78 -8.20 15.14
N VAL A 377 -10.02 -8.17 16.25
CA VAL A 377 -8.55 -8.21 16.20
C VAL A 377 -8.04 -9.55 15.68
N LEU A 378 -6.83 -9.56 15.10
CA LEU A 378 -6.14 -10.80 14.71
C LEU A 378 -5.79 -11.61 15.97
N GLU A 379 -6.11 -12.91 15.96
CA GLU A 379 -5.57 -13.84 16.94
C GLU A 379 -4.35 -14.54 16.36
N VAL A 380 -3.21 -14.41 17.04
CA VAL A 380 -1.92 -14.89 16.54
C VAL A 380 -1.26 -15.87 17.51
N ALA A 381 -0.48 -16.81 16.94
CA ALA A 381 0.27 -17.77 17.74
C ALA A 381 1.37 -17.10 18.57
N ASP A 382 2.09 -16.13 17.99
CA ASP A 382 3.06 -15.29 18.68
C ASP A 382 2.43 -13.93 19.02
N LYS A 383 2.08 -13.76 20.30
CA LYS A 383 1.42 -12.55 20.82
C LYS A 383 2.31 -11.30 20.78
N GLN A 384 3.60 -11.40 20.45
CA GLN A 384 4.46 -10.23 20.22
C GLN A 384 4.20 -9.54 18.86
N LEU A 385 3.53 -10.24 17.93
CA LEU A 385 3.25 -9.71 16.59
C LEU A 385 2.12 -8.67 16.60
N THR A 386 1.13 -8.82 17.49
CA THR A 386 -0.01 -7.91 17.66
C THR A 386 -0.56 -8.08 19.07
N PHE A 387 -0.79 -6.96 19.73
CA PHE A 387 -1.33 -6.87 21.08
C PHE A 387 -1.79 -5.43 21.34
N TRP A 388 -2.62 -5.25 22.37
CA TRP A 388 -3.34 -4.01 22.62
C TRP A 388 -2.52 -2.73 22.43
N GLU A 389 -1.38 -2.60 23.11
CA GLU A 389 -0.55 -1.39 23.07
C GLU A 389 0.03 -1.14 21.68
N LYS A 390 0.47 -2.21 20.98
CA LYS A 390 1.05 -2.12 19.64
C LYS A 390 0.00 -1.78 18.58
N ASP A 391 -1.15 -2.42 18.67
CA ASP A 391 -2.30 -2.16 17.78
C ASP A 391 -2.77 -0.72 17.94
N SER A 392 -2.84 -0.25 19.19
CA SER A 392 -3.23 1.12 19.54
C SER A 392 -2.23 2.12 19.01
N ALA A 393 -0.92 1.89 19.21
CA ALA A 393 0.13 2.75 18.69
C ALA A 393 0.07 2.88 17.17
N MET A 394 -0.14 1.77 16.46
CA MET A 394 -0.31 1.78 15.00
C MET A 394 -1.56 2.53 14.57
N LEU A 395 -2.69 2.28 15.23
CA LEU A 395 -3.95 2.96 14.91
C LEU A 395 -3.85 4.47 15.13
N GLN A 396 -3.10 4.92 16.13
CA GLN A 396 -2.84 6.33 16.41
C GLN A 396 -1.95 7.02 15.37
N THR A 397 -1.30 6.27 14.47
CA THR A 397 -0.56 6.85 13.33
C THR A 397 -1.48 7.32 12.20
N LEU A 398 -2.75 6.90 12.20
CA LEU A 398 -3.70 7.35 11.19
C LEU A 398 -3.95 8.84 11.34
N VAL A 399 -3.95 9.53 10.20
CA VAL A 399 -4.08 10.99 10.13
C VAL A 399 -5.50 11.31 9.65
N PRO A 400 -6.40 11.83 10.50
CA PRO A 400 -7.77 12.17 10.07
C PRO A 400 -7.76 13.29 9.04
N ILE A 401 -8.79 13.37 8.19
CA ILE A 401 -8.92 14.45 7.19
C ILE A 401 -8.92 15.85 7.85
N PRO A 402 -8.53 16.92 7.11
CA PRO A 402 -8.38 18.26 7.66
C PRO A 402 -9.60 18.76 8.45
N MET A 403 -10.81 18.56 7.92
CA MET A 403 -12.06 18.97 8.58
C MET A 403 -12.21 18.35 9.98
N VAL A 404 -11.92 17.07 10.14
CA VAL A 404 -12.04 16.38 11.44
C VAL A 404 -11.00 16.93 12.43
N ARG A 405 -9.77 17.19 11.97
CA ARG A 405 -8.70 17.75 12.83
C ARG A 405 -9.02 19.16 13.29
N GLU A 406 -9.58 20.00 12.41
CA GLU A 406 -10.01 21.35 12.75
C GLU A 406 -11.13 21.33 13.80
N GLN A 407 -12.14 20.49 13.63
CA GLN A 407 -13.22 20.35 14.62
C GLN A 407 -12.73 19.79 15.96
N LEU A 408 -11.82 18.81 15.93
CA LEU A 408 -11.19 18.28 17.14
C LEU A 408 -10.42 19.39 17.88
N LYS A 409 -9.68 20.24 17.15
CA LYS A 409 -8.98 21.39 17.73
C LYS A 409 -9.96 22.36 18.40
N LEU A 410 -11.08 22.68 17.75
CA LEU A 410 -12.11 23.54 18.34
C LEU A 410 -12.70 22.94 19.64
N ALA A 411 -12.86 21.62 19.71
CA ALA A 411 -13.28 20.95 20.94
C ALA A 411 -12.19 21.02 22.02
N MET A 412 -10.92 20.82 21.65
CA MET A 412 -9.77 20.98 22.56
C MET A 412 -9.68 22.38 23.15
N ASP A 413 -9.89 23.43 22.33
CA ASP A 413 -9.89 24.83 22.76
C ASP A 413 -11.06 25.13 23.74
N GLN A 414 -12.13 24.34 23.71
CA GLN A 414 -13.24 24.39 24.67
C GLN A 414 -12.99 23.60 25.96
N GLY A 415 -11.77 23.07 26.13
CA GLY A 415 -11.35 22.36 27.34
C GLY A 415 -11.65 20.86 27.34
N LEU A 416 -11.89 20.22 26.17
CA LEU A 416 -12.20 18.80 26.03
C LEU A 416 -11.30 17.87 26.86
N GLY A 417 -9.99 18.17 26.94
CA GLY A 417 -9.01 17.40 27.70
C GLY A 417 -9.32 17.23 29.19
N SER A 418 -10.12 18.14 29.77
CA SER A 418 -10.56 18.12 31.17
C SER A 418 -11.94 17.49 31.37
N MET A 419 -12.68 17.26 30.28
CA MET A 419 -14.05 16.75 30.34
C MET A 419 -14.08 15.23 30.57
N VAL A 420 -15.21 14.73 31.05
CA VAL A 420 -15.53 13.29 31.06
C VAL A 420 -16.26 12.94 29.76
N GLY A 421 -15.69 12.05 28.96
CA GLY A 421 -16.35 11.52 27.76
C GLY A 421 -17.46 10.56 28.15
N VAL A 422 -18.58 10.60 27.43
CA VAL A 422 -19.75 9.75 27.65
C VAL A 422 -20.20 9.21 26.31
N HIS A 423 -20.10 7.89 26.14
CA HIS A 423 -20.53 7.21 24.91
C HIS A 423 -21.69 6.25 25.19
N ILE A 424 -22.86 6.57 24.64
CA ILE A 424 -24.13 5.89 24.88
C ILE A 424 -24.62 5.21 23.61
N ARG A 425 -24.61 3.88 23.61
CA ARG A 425 -25.16 3.05 22.54
C ARG A 425 -26.40 2.32 23.05
N SER A 426 -27.57 2.82 22.67
CA SER A 426 -28.87 2.44 23.25
C SER A 426 -29.95 2.09 22.22
N ARG A 427 -29.68 2.23 20.91
CA ARG A 427 -30.61 1.80 19.85
C ARG A 427 -30.94 0.33 19.99
N SER A 428 -32.20 -0.04 19.74
CA SER A 428 -32.60 -1.45 19.63
C SER A 428 -31.94 -2.08 18.40
N LEU A 429 -31.87 -3.41 18.34
CA LEU A 429 -31.29 -4.10 17.19
C LEU A 429 -32.03 -3.68 15.91
N GLN A 430 -33.37 -3.69 15.95
CA GLN A 430 -34.26 -3.34 14.84
C GLN A 430 -34.06 -1.90 14.31
N GLU A 431 -33.54 -0.98 15.12
CA GLU A 431 -33.31 0.43 14.77
C GLU A 431 -31.85 0.76 14.41
N ASP A 432 -30.89 -0.15 14.68
CA ASP A 432 -29.45 0.14 14.54
C ASP A 432 -28.97 0.10 13.06
N ILE A 433 -29.58 -0.77 12.24
CA ILE A 433 -29.32 -0.85 10.79
C ILE A 433 -30.65 -1.06 10.08
N LYS A 434 -31.20 0.02 9.52
CA LYS A 434 -32.54 0.05 8.86
C LYS A 434 -32.76 -1.04 7.80
N SER A 435 -31.69 -1.60 7.23
CA SER A 435 -31.73 -2.63 6.18
C SER A 435 -31.50 -4.07 6.67
N VAL A 436 -31.11 -4.30 7.93
CA VAL A 436 -30.91 -5.66 8.47
C VAL A 436 -32.21 -6.14 9.09
N GLN A 437 -32.94 -6.98 8.35
CA GLN A 437 -34.21 -7.54 8.81
C GLN A 437 -34.01 -8.66 9.85
N ASP A 438 -32.85 -9.31 9.87
CA ASP A 438 -32.53 -10.42 10.78
C ASP A 438 -31.11 -10.33 11.33
N PHE A 439 -30.98 -9.79 12.55
CA PHE A 439 -29.70 -9.65 13.24
C PHE A 439 -29.06 -10.99 13.63
N SER A 440 -29.85 -12.07 13.71
CA SER A 440 -29.33 -13.41 14.01
C SER A 440 -28.52 -13.98 12.85
N LYS A 441 -28.84 -13.57 11.61
CA LYS A 441 -28.08 -13.93 10.40
C LYS A 441 -26.79 -13.13 10.23
N GLU A 442 -26.68 -11.97 10.87
CA GLU A 442 -25.50 -11.10 10.75
C GLU A 442 -24.48 -11.33 11.89
N TYR A 443 -24.97 -11.55 13.11
CA TYR A 443 -24.15 -11.63 14.32
C TYR A 443 -24.25 -12.98 15.05
N GLY A 444 -25.01 -13.94 14.50
CA GLY A 444 -25.36 -15.19 15.18
C GLY A 444 -26.43 -14.99 16.26
N ALA A 445 -27.16 -16.06 16.59
CA ALA A 445 -28.24 -16.01 17.58
C ALA A 445 -27.75 -15.67 19.01
N GLU A 446 -26.57 -16.17 19.39
CA GLU A 446 -25.97 -15.89 20.70
C GLU A 446 -25.41 -14.46 20.77
N GLY A 447 -24.72 -14.01 19.72
CA GLY A 447 -24.24 -12.62 19.62
C GLY A 447 -25.36 -11.60 19.69
N ALA A 448 -26.50 -11.86 19.05
CA ALA A 448 -27.68 -10.99 19.11
C ALA A 448 -28.27 -10.89 20.54
N LYS A 449 -28.36 -12.00 21.28
CA LYS A 449 -28.85 -12.01 22.68
C LYS A 449 -27.93 -11.24 23.61
N THR A 450 -26.62 -11.46 23.48
CA THR A 450 -25.59 -10.74 24.27
C THR A 450 -25.64 -9.24 23.98
N MET A 451 -25.81 -8.86 22.71
CA MET A 451 -25.91 -7.46 22.31
C MET A 451 -27.15 -6.77 22.92
N ASP A 452 -28.32 -7.43 22.90
CA ASP A 452 -29.55 -6.89 23.50
C ASP A 452 -29.44 -6.71 25.02
N TYR A 453 -28.81 -7.68 25.72
CA TYR A 453 -28.53 -7.58 27.15
C TYR A 453 -27.67 -6.35 27.48
N TRP A 454 -26.54 -6.17 26.78
CA TRP A 454 -25.63 -5.05 27.05
C TRP A 454 -26.20 -3.68 26.66
N ARG A 455 -27.09 -3.62 25.65
CA ARG A 455 -27.84 -2.39 25.31
C ARG A 455 -28.79 -1.98 26.43
N LYS A 456 -29.46 -2.94 27.08
CA LYS A 456 -30.30 -2.66 28.26
C LYS A 456 -29.47 -2.13 29.43
N MET A 457 -28.30 -2.72 29.68
CA MET A 457 -27.39 -2.24 30.74
C MET A 457 -26.83 -0.84 30.43
N SER A 458 -26.61 -0.53 29.15
CA SER A 458 -26.13 0.77 28.64
C SER A 458 -27.26 1.78 28.38
N SER A 459 -28.38 1.68 29.11
CA SER A 459 -29.49 2.62 28.97
C SER A 459 -29.07 4.07 29.28
N PRO A 460 -29.68 5.10 28.66
CA PRO A 460 -29.40 6.50 28.98
C PRO A 460 -29.47 6.82 30.48
N ASN A 461 -30.43 6.24 31.21
CA ASN A 461 -30.60 6.44 32.65
C ASN A 461 -29.39 5.95 33.47
N THR A 462 -28.76 4.84 33.04
CA THR A 462 -27.53 4.33 33.67
C THR A 462 -26.42 5.39 33.64
N PHE A 463 -26.25 6.06 32.49
CA PHE A 463 -25.26 7.13 32.33
C PHE A 463 -25.65 8.40 33.09
N ILE A 464 -26.92 8.82 33.04
CA ILE A 464 -27.41 10.00 33.79
C ILE A 464 -27.09 9.86 35.27
N HIS A 465 -27.40 8.70 35.87
CA HIS A 465 -27.14 8.46 37.28
C HIS A 465 -25.64 8.57 37.60
N ARG A 466 -24.77 8.02 36.74
CA ARG A 466 -23.32 8.12 36.92
C ARG A 466 -22.80 9.55 36.75
N MET A 467 -23.32 10.29 35.77
CA MET A 467 -22.98 11.70 35.54
C MET A 467 -23.38 12.57 36.74
N GLN A 468 -24.57 12.36 37.32
CA GLN A 468 -25.02 13.05 38.53
C GLN A 468 -24.12 12.76 39.75
N GLN A 469 -23.62 11.53 39.88
CA GLN A 469 -22.66 11.21 40.94
C GLN A 469 -21.35 11.99 40.78
N LEU A 470 -20.83 12.09 39.55
CA LEU A 470 -19.62 12.86 39.25
C LEU A 470 -19.83 14.36 39.48
N GLU A 471 -21.01 14.89 39.13
CA GLU A 471 -21.37 16.29 39.38
C GLU A 471 -21.48 16.62 40.88
N LYS A 472 -21.97 15.69 41.69
CA LYS A 472 -21.97 15.83 43.16
C LYS A 472 -20.55 15.87 43.74
N GLN A 473 -19.59 15.21 43.10
CA GLN A 473 -18.19 15.21 43.52
C GLN A 473 -17.44 16.46 43.07
N SER A 474 -17.79 16.99 41.89
CA SER A 474 -17.16 18.17 41.28
C SER A 474 -18.21 18.97 40.53
N SER A 475 -18.65 20.09 41.09
CA SER A 475 -19.74 20.90 40.53
C SER A 475 -19.38 21.57 39.20
N ASP A 476 -18.09 21.68 38.89
CA ASP A 476 -17.50 22.21 37.66
C ASP A 476 -17.29 21.15 36.56
N VAL A 477 -17.63 19.88 36.82
CA VAL A 477 -17.46 18.81 35.83
C VAL A 477 -18.23 19.11 34.55
N LYS A 478 -17.56 18.92 33.41
CA LYS A 478 -18.13 19.01 32.07
C LYS A 478 -18.02 17.66 31.38
N PHE A 479 -18.91 17.43 30.43
CA PHE A 479 -19.02 16.17 29.71
C PHE A 479 -18.94 16.39 28.21
N TYR A 480 -18.25 15.49 27.51
CA TYR A 480 -18.42 15.32 26.07
C TYR A 480 -19.35 14.13 25.83
N VAL A 481 -20.51 14.35 25.21
CA VAL A 481 -21.51 13.29 25.02
C VAL A 481 -21.62 12.93 23.54
N SER A 482 -21.47 11.63 23.25
CA SER A 482 -21.79 11.01 21.97
C SER A 482 -22.84 9.91 22.20
N ALA A 483 -23.92 9.97 21.44
CA ALA A 483 -25.03 9.02 21.56
C ALA A 483 -25.59 8.67 20.19
N ASP A 484 -26.09 7.45 20.05
CA ASP A 484 -26.68 6.96 18.80
C ASP A 484 -28.07 7.53 18.49
N LYS A 485 -28.75 8.17 19.46
CA LYS A 485 -30.02 8.88 19.27
C LYS A 485 -29.89 10.34 19.67
N TYR A 486 -30.32 11.26 18.80
CA TYR A 486 -30.29 12.70 19.10
C TYR A 486 -31.18 13.08 20.31
N GLU A 487 -32.30 12.39 20.49
CA GLU A 487 -33.20 12.58 21.65
C GLU A 487 -32.50 12.35 23.00
N VAL A 488 -31.55 11.40 23.04
CA VAL A 488 -30.75 11.14 24.24
C VAL A 488 -29.81 12.31 24.51
N LEU A 489 -29.17 12.85 23.47
CA LEU A 489 -28.29 14.01 23.61
C LEU A 489 -29.05 15.25 24.10
N GLU A 490 -30.24 15.53 23.55
CA GLU A 490 -31.12 16.63 24.01
C GLU A 490 -31.54 16.46 25.47
N SER A 491 -31.90 15.23 25.86
CA SER A 491 -32.24 14.93 27.26
C SER A 491 -31.06 15.22 28.20
N MET A 492 -29.83 14.88 27.81
CA MET A 492 -28.63 15.18 28.58
C MET A 492 -28.35 16.69 28.68
N ARG A 493 -28.52 17.44 27.59
CA ARG A 493 -28.35 18.91 27.58
C ARG A 493 -29.33 19.60 28.53
N ASN A 494 -30.57 19.11 28.60
CA ASN A 494 -31.59 19.62 29.51
C ASN A 494 -31.27 19.30 30.98
N LEU A 495 -30.75 18.11 31.27
CA LEU A 495 -30.40 17.69 32.63
C LEU A 495 -29.11 18.33 33.15
N PHE A 496 -28.16 18.66 32.27
CA PHE A 496 -26.85 19.24 32.63
C PHE A 496 -26.60 20.55 31.86
N PRO A 497 -27.38 21.62 32.13
CA PRO A 497 -27.33 22.85 31.36
C PRO A 497 -25.94 23.51 31.42
N GLY A 498 -25.38 23.85 30.25
CA GLY A 498 -24.06 24.48 30.12
C GLY A 498 -22.86 23.57 30.38
N LYS A 499 -23.07 22.27 30.59
CA LYS A 499 -22.01 21.30 30.92
C LYS A 499 -21.73 20.27 29.82
N ILE A 500 -22.54 20.22 28.77
CA ILE A 500 -22.43 19.25 27.68
C ILE A 500 -21.78 19.87 26.44
N LEU A 501 -20.67 19.27 26.00
CA LEU A 501 -20.11 19.41 24.65
C LEU A 501 -20.47 18.17 23.82
N SER A 502 -20.65 18.32 22.52
CA SER A 502 -21.00 17.23 21.59
C SER A 502 -20.68 17.66 20.15
N SER A 503 -20.68 16.72 19.21
CA SER A 503 -20.55 17.03 17.78
C SER A 503 -21.59 18.08 17.34
N PRO A 504 -21.22 19.05 16.47
CA PRO A 504 -22.12 20.12 16.05
C PRO A 504 -23.23 19.63 15.11
N GLU A 505 -23.01 18.52 14.40
CA GLU A 505 -23.95 18.02 13.40
C GLU A 505 -24.81 16.90 13.97
N ARG A 506 -26.12 16.94 13.66
CA ARG A 506 -27.01 15.81 13.90
C ARG A 506 -26.77 14.73 12.85
N CYS A 507 -26.19 13.62 13.28
CA CYS A 507 -26.03 12.43 12.48
C CYS A 507 -26.56 11.20 13.22
N GLU A 508 -27.40 10.44 12.53
CA GLU A 508 -28.07 9.25 13.08
C GLU A 508 -28.04 8.05 12.12
N ASP A 509 -27.52 8.23 10.91
CA ASP A 509 -27.41 7.19 9.89
C ASP A 509 -25.97 6.68 9.78
N ARG A 510 -25.73 5.75 8.84
CA ARG A 510 -24.41 5.14 8.59
C ARG A 510 -23.84 5.53 7.23
N ASP A 511 -24.37 6.59 6.62
CA ASP A 511 -23.84 7.14 5.37
C ASP A 511 -22.48 7.81 5.57
N SER A 512 -21.82 8.18 4.45
CA SER A 512 -20.48 8.77 4.48
C SER A 512 -20.38 9.99 5.41
N LYS A 513 -21.27 10.99 5.23
CA LYS A 513 -21.29 12.21 6.05
C LYS A 513 -21.38 11.87 7.53
N CYS A 514 -22.26 10.92 7.84
CA CYS A 514 -22.50 10.50 9.20
C CYS A 514 -21.29 9.82 9.85
N VAL A 515 -20.61 8.95 9.11
CA VAL A 515 -19.41 8.26 9.60
C VAL A 515 -18.24 9.24 9.81
N VAL A 516 -18.14 10.32 9.03
CA VAL A 516 -17.16 11.40 9.27
C VAL A 516 -17.38 12.06 10.63
N TRP A 517 -18.62 12.40 10.98
CA TRP A 517 -18.94 12.95 12.31
C TRP A 517 -18.76 11.92 13.43
N ALA A 518 -19.04 10.64 13.17
CA ALA A 518 -18.75 9.57 14.10
C ALA A 518 -17.24 9.42 14.37
N LEU A 519 -16.38 9.64 13.36
CA LEU A 519 -14.93 9.69 13.57
C LEU A 519 -14.53 10.87 14.48
N LEU A 520 -15.12 12.05 14.29
CA LEU A 520 -14.88 13.19 15.18
C LEU A 520 -15.27 12.84 16.63
N ASP A 521 -16.47 12.29 16.85
CA ASP A 521 -16.93 11.88 18.18
C ASP A 521 -15.97 10.90 18.84
N LEU A 522 -15.52 9.90 18.08
CA LEU A 522 -14.57 8.89 18.54
C LEU A 522 -13.25 9.54 18.98
N LEU A 523 -12.71 10.45 18.17
CA LEU A 523 -11.50 11.18 18.50
C LEU A 523 -11.71 12.09 19.71
N CYS A 524 -12.83 12.80 19.81
CA CYS A 524 -13.13 13.65 20.95
C CYS A 524 -13.19 12.83 22.25
N LEU A 525 -13.90 11.70 22.25
CA LEU A 525 -13.96 10.77 23.38
C LEU A 525 -12.56 10.29 23.77
N SER A 526 -11.70 9.96 22.79
CA SER A 526 -10.33 9.51 23.03
C SER A 526 -9.43 10.56 23.70
N LYS A 527 -9.78 11.85 23.62
CA LYS A 527 -9.03 12.96 24.21
C LYS A 527 -9.61 13.49 25.52
N THR A 528 -10.69 12.90 26.02
CA THR A 528 -11.24 13.25 27.34
C THR A 528 -10.37 12.68 28.47
N ARG A 529 -10.47 13.25 29.69
CA ARG A 529 -9.68 12.76 30.84
C ARG A 529 -10.08 11.36 31.30
N LYS A 530 -11.33 10.98 31.01
CA LYS A 530 -11.96 9.73 31.43
C LYS A 530 -13.17 9.44 30.54
N LEU A 531 -13.38 8.19 30.18
CA LEU A 531 -14.51 7.73 29.37
C LEU A 531 -15.53 6.94 30.22
N LEU A 532 -16.80 7.30 30.14
CA LEU A 532 -17.94 6.45 30.50
C LEU A 532 -18.43 5.79 29.22
N GLY A 533 -18.20 4.49 29.09
CA GLY A 533 -18.43 3.75 27.86
C GLY A 533 -19.58 2.77 27.94
N SER A 534 -20.30 2.58 26.83
CA SER A 534 -21.23 1.45 26.67
C SER A 534 -20.46 0.15 26.52
N ASN A 535 -20.89 -0.89 27.24
CA ASN A 535 -20.30 -2.22 27.13
C ASN A 535 -20.62 -2.84 25.76
N TRP A 536 -19.78 -3.77 25.33
CA TRP A 536 -19.95 -4.51 24.08
C TRP A 536 -20.08 -3.61 22.84
N SER A 537 -19.52 -2.40 22.90
CA SER A 537 -19.44 -1.47 21.78
C SER A 537 -18.00 -1.30 21.31
N SER A 538 -17.74 -1.70 20.06
CA SER A 538 -16.45 -1.44 19.41
C SER A 538 -16.14 0.04 19.21
N PHE A 539 -17.14 0.93 19.32
CA PHE A 539 -16.92 2.37 19.32
C PHE A 539 -16.26 2.85 20.62
N THR A 540 -16.71 2.33 21.77
CA THR A 540 -16.06 2.55 23.08
C THR A 540 -14.62 2.02 23.05
N GLU A 541 -14.44 0.79 22.55
CA GLU A 541 -13.12 0.15 22.44
C GLU A 541 -12.17 0.96 21.55
N ALA A 542 -12.64 1.43 20.39
CA ALA A 542 -11.83 2.24 19.49
C ALA A 542 -11.39 3.56 20.13
N ALA A 543 -12.26 4.21 20.93
CA ALA A 543 -11.88 5.43 21.67
C ALA A 543 -10.77 5.15 22.70
N GLN A 544 -10.82 3.99 23.37
CA GLN A 544 -9.73 3.53 24.27
C GLN A 544 -8.43 3.33 23.51
N ARG A 545 -8.45 2.63 22.36
CA ARG A 545 -7.26 2.41 21.51
C ARG A 545 -6.67 3.73 20.99
N LEU A 546 -7.48 4.74 20.74
CA LEU A 546 -7.03 6.03 20.21
C LEU A 546 -6.50 7.01 21.27
N GLY A 547 -6.65 6.70 22.56
CA GLY A 547 -5.82 7.33 23.59
C GLY A 547 -6.48 7.68 24.91
N VAL A 548 -7.75 7.34 25.19
CA VAL A 548 -8.28 7.62 26.53
C VAL A 548 -7.60 6.71 27.56
N SER A 549 -7.05 7.31 28.61
CA SER A 549 -6.21 6.61 29.59
C SER A 549 -7.00 5.92 30.71
N SER A 550 -8.25 6.31 30.93
CA SER A 550 -9.12 5.75 31.97
C SER A 550 -10.55 5.63 31.48
N SER A 551 -11.20 4.50 31.76
CA SER A 551 -12.60 4.28 31.39
C SER A 551 -13.36 3.54 32.48
N GLU A 552 -14.66 3.82 32.59
CA GLU A 552 -15.64 3.00 33.29
C GLU A 552 -16.68 2.50 32.29
N ILE A 553 -17.12 1.26 32.42
CA ILE A 553 -18.00 0.58 31.48
C ILE A 553 -19.37 0.31 32.12
N ALA A 554 -20.44 0.69 31.42
CA ALA A 554 -21.82 0.49 31.89
C ALA A 554 -22.14 -1.01 32.03
N GLY A 555 -22.73 -1.40 33.15
CA GLY A 555 -23.01 -2.79 33.50
C GLY A 555 -21.79 -3.59 34.00
N GLN A 556 -20.61 -2.96 34.10
CA GLN A 556 -19.41 -3.56 34.72
C GLN A 556 -18.93 -2.71 35.89
N ASP A 557 -18.71 -1.41 35.67
CA ASP A 557 -18.20 -0.47 36.68
C ASP A 557 -19.29 0.40 37.30
N PHE A 558 -20.37 0.66 36.55
CA PHE A 558 -21.56 1.36 37.05
C PHE A 558 -22.84 0.78 36.44
N PHE A 559 -23.93 0.80 37.19
CA PHE A 559 -25.14 0.02 36.90
C PHE A 559 -26.39 0.91 36.87
N PRO A 560 -27.50 0.45 36.23
CA PRO A 560 -28.79 1.13 36.29
C PRO A 560 -29.24 1.38 37.74
N SER A 561 -29.99 2.46 38.00
CA SER A 561 -30.48 2.83 39.34
C SER A 561 -31.26 1.72 40.03
N ASP A 562 -32.00 0.92 39.25
CA ASP A 562 -32.91 -0.11 39.75
C ASP A 562 -32.20 -1.47 39.89
N TYR A 563 -30.89 -1.51 39.65
CA TYR A 563 -30.09 -2.73 39.69
C TYR A 563 -29.76 -3.12 41.14
N GLN A 564 -30.64 -3.94 41.73
CA GLN A 564 -30.45 -4.55 43.04
C GLN A 564 -29.52 -5.77 42.98
N GLY A 565 -28.22 -5.55 42.80
CA GLY A 565 -27.16 -6.47 43.27
C GLY A 565 -27.27 -7.97 42.97
N LYS A 566 -27.75 -8.42 41.80
CA LYS A 566 -27.59 -9.83 41.38
C LYS A 566 -26.32 -10.01 40.57
N ALA A 567 -25.17 -9.98 41.25
CA ALA A 567 -23.87 -10.24 40.64
C ALA A 567 -23.62 -11.71 40.25
N ASP A 568 -24.56 -12.65 40.45
CA ASP A 568 -24.24 -14.11 40.41
C ASP A 568 -25.04 -15.00 39.44
N THR A 569 -25.77 -14.48 38.44
CA THR A 569 -26.56 -15.37 37.55
C THR A 569 -26.47 -15.13 36.04
N PHE A 570 -25.43 -14.46 35.57
CA PHE A 570 -24.89 -14.79 34.24
C PHE A 570 -23.52 -15.43 34.48
N GLN A 571 -23.54 -16.77 34.61
CA GLN A 571 -22.32 -17.55 34.67
C GLN A 571 -21.36 -17.08 33.57
N HIS A 572 -20.11 -16.90 33.96
CA HIS A 572 -18.96 -16.90 33.07
C HIS A 572 -19.02 -18.09 32.11
N THR A 573 -19.72 -17.97 30.98
CA THR A 573 -19.21 -18.56 29.75
C THR A 573 -18.04 -17.67 29.35
N LYS A 574 -16.84 -18.08 29.80
CA LYS A 574 -15.59 -17.71 29.13
C LYS A 574 -15.77 -17.96 27.64
N LEU A 575 -16.02 -16.91 26.89
CA LEU A 575 -15.55 -16.79 25.52
C LEU A 575 -14.33 -15.88 25.62
N ASP A 576 -13.18 -16.55 25.75
CA ASP A 576 -11.82 -16.06 25.99
C ASP A 576 -11.59 -14.54 25.86
N GLU A 577 -11.49 -13.90 27.03
CA GLU A 577 -10.50 -12.85 27.24
C GLU A 577 -9.13 -13.52 27.41
N SER A 578 -8.29 -13.49 26.37
CA SER A 578 -6.85 -13.76 26.51
C SER A 578 -6.04 -12.46 26.41
N THR A 579 -6.32 -11.50 27.30
CA THR A 579 -5.35 -10.46 27.68
C THR A 579 -5.69 -9.90 29.05
N LYS A 580 -5.11 -10.50 30.11
CA LYS A 580 -4.43 -9.85 31.26
C LYS A 580 -4.35 -10.79 32.47
N GLN A 581 -3.20 -11.43 32.68
CA GLN A 581 -2.62 -11.60 34.01
C GLN A 581 -1.11 -11.83 33.88
N GLY A 582 -0.36 -10.83 34.32
CA GLY A 582 1.11 -10.78 34.29
C GLY A 582 1.61 -9.59 35.10
N SER A 583 1.15 -9.44 36.33
CA SER A 583 1.79 -8.57 37.32
C SER A 583 1.53 -9.11 38.72
N SER A 584 2.53 -9.81 39.26
CA SER A 584 2.63 -10.17 40.67
C SER A 584 2.84 -8.91 41.52
N THR A 585 1.95 -8.61 42.46
CA THR A 585 2.22 -7.69 43.57
C THR A 585 2.66 -8.49 44.81
N PRO A 586 3.65 -8.01 45.58
CA PRO A 586 4.26 -8.74 46.68
C PRO A 586 3.45 -8.64 47.96
N SER A 587 3.45 -9.70 48.76
CA SER A 587 2.85 -9.74 50.10
C SER A 587 3.77 -9.06 51.14
N LYS A 588 3.16 -8.30 52.05
CA LYS A 588 3.80 -7.79 53.27
C LYS A 588 3.67 -8.82 54.39
N HIS A 589 4.78 -9.39 54.81
CA HIS A 589 5.28 -9.43 56.20
C HIS A 589 6.24 -10.62 56.39
N GLN A 590 7.54 -10.34 56.51
CA GLN A 590 8.35 -10.81 57.63
C GLN A 590 9.71 -10.10 57.69
N GLN A 591 10.16 -9.90 58.92
CA GLN A 591 11.34 -9.19 59.36
C GLN A 591 12.67 -9.89 59.00
N MET A 592 13.71 -9.06 58.97
CA MET A 592 15.11 -9.32 59.36
C MET A 592 16.11 -9.96 58.37
N SER A 593 17.32 -9.38 58.46
CA SER A 593 18.66 -9.80 58.01
C SER A 593 19.04 -9.42 56.58
N MET A 594 19.81 -8.33 56.38
CA MET A 594 21.28 -8.22 56.41
C MET A 594 22.04 -9.01 55.33
N HIS A 595 22.98 -8.29 54.68
CA HIS A 595 24.10 -8.74 53.81
C HIS A 595 23.76 -9.00 52.33
N LEU A 596 24.58 -8.71 51.32
CA LEU A 596 25.78 -7.90 51.06
C LEU A 596 26.12 -8.25 49.60
N SER A 597 26.56 -7.29 48.76
CA SER A 597 27.44 -7.46 47.57
C SER A 597 27.00 -8.44 46.44
N PHE A 598 27.02 -8.11 45.15
CA PHE A 598 28.00 -7.42 44.29
C PHE A 598 27.27 -6.84 43.08
#